data_AF-A0A9P6ZWI6-F1
#
_entry.id   AF-A0A9P6ZWI6-F1
#
_cell.length_a   1.000
_cell.length_b   1.000
_cell.length_c   1.000
_cell.angle_alpha   90.00
_cell.angle_beta   90.00
_cell.angle_gamma   90.00
#
_symmetry.space_group_name_H-M   'P 1'
#
loop_
_entity.id
_entity.type
_entity.pdbx_description
1 polymer ?
#
loop_
_entity_poly.entity_id
_entity_poly.type
_entity_poly.pdbx_seq_one_letter_code
_entity_poly.pdbx_strand_id
1 'polypeptide(L)'
;MHKVTPRSIAYVSCQLQFALSSVTLWRSIDGDFDYTPFWHSIVDFFKRPPGHTVRRKVERLLAWWTRKIFGTSRHVELSDGAKANMSVNALARQRVQLDDAAFDSD
;
A
#
# COMPACT_ATOMS: atom_id res chain seq x y z
N MET A 1 -6.12 1.27 -3.59
CA MET A 1 -4.77 1.72 -4.03
C MET A 1 -3.75 0.81 -3.36
N HIS A 2 -3.05 -0.07 -4.10
CA HIS A 2 -2.16 -1.11 -3.53
C HIS A 2 -0.76 -1.12 -4.14
N LYS A 3 -0.28 0.04 -4.63
CA LYS A 3 1.00 0.15 -5.32
C LYS A 3 1.71 1.45 -4.95
N VAL A 4 2.98 1.35 -4.60
CA VAL A 4 3.83 2.52 -4.40
C VAL A 4 4.21 3.09 -5.76
N THR A 5 4.04 4.40 -5.93
CA THR A 5 4.38 5.11 -7.15
C THR A 5 5.60 6.01 -6.92
N PRO A 6 6.34 6.40 -7.97
CA PRO A 6 7.38 7.42 -7.86
C PRO A 6 6.90 8.72 -7.20
N ARG A 7 5.66 9.14 -7.52
CA ARG A 7 5.08 10.37 -6.98
C ARG A 7 4.77 10.27 -5.50
N SER A 8 4.30 9.10 -5.02
CA SER A 8 4.09 8.90 -3.60
C SER A 8 5.40 8.88 -2.82
N ILE A 9 6.48 8.31 -3.38
CA ILE A 9 7.81 8.37 -2.77
C ILE A 9 8.28 9.82 -2.69
N ALA A 10 8.22 10.56 -3.79
CA ALA A 10 8.62 11.97 -3.83
C ALA A 10 7.84 12.83 -2.83
N TYR A 11 6.52 12.60 -2.72
CA TYR A 11 5.68 13.32 -1.77
C TYR A 11 6.06 13.03 -0.31
N VAL A 12 6.27 11.76 0.05
CA VAL A 12 6.71 11.38 1.40
C VAL A 12 8.11 11.94 1.71
N SER A 13 9.02 11.99 0.73
CA SER A 13 10.32 12.63 0.91
C SER A 13 10.19 14.12 1.21
N CYS A 14 9.30 14.84 0.53
CA CYS A 14 9.01 16.24 0.86
C CYS A 14 8.43 16.36 2.28
N GLN A 15 7.49 15.47 2.66
CA GLN A 15 6.90 15.47 4.00
C GLN A 15 7.94 15.23 5.10
N LEU A 16 8.85 14.28 4.88
CA LEU A 16 9.95 14.02 5.79
C LEU A 16 10.87 15.23 5.91
N GLN A 17 11.22 15.87 4.80
CA GLN A 17 12.07 17.06 4.85
C GLN A 17 11.42 18.19 5.64
N PHE A 18 10.15 18.48 5.39
CA PHE A 18 9.42 19.48 6.17
C PHE A 18 9.36 19.14 7.67
N ALA A 19 9.13 17.86 8.02
CA ALA A 19 9.11 17.43 9.42
C ALA A 19 10.48 17.57 10.11
N LEU A 20 11.57 17.60 9.35
CA LEU A 20 12.93 17.79 9.84
C LEU A 20 13.40 19.26 9.77
N SER A 21 12.64 20.15 9.12
CA SER A 21 12.97 21.57 9.04
C SER A 21 12.42 22.33 10.25
N SER A 22 12.94 23.52 10.51
CA SER A 22 12.45 24.41 11.56
C SER A 22 11.20 25.19 11.14
N VAL A 23 10.51 24.76 10.08
CA VAL A 23 9.54 25.59 9.38
C VAL A 23 8.15 25.18 9.76
N THR A 24 7.32 26.18 10.02
CA THR A 24 6.00 26.00 10.62
C THR A 24 4.88 25.84 9.61
N LEU A 25 5.13 26.20 8.35
CA LEU A 25 4.13 26.24 7.28
C LEU A 25 4.67 25.61 6.01
N TRP A 26 3.90 24.70 5.43
CA TRP A 26 4.23 24.09 4.14
C TRP A 26 4.14 25.11 3.01
N ARG A 27 5.26 25.31 2.28
CA ARG A 27 5.37 26.22 1.13
C ARG A 27 6.23 25.58 0.06
N SER A 28 6.08 26.02 -1.20
CA SER A 28 6.89 25.48 -2.31
C SER A 28 8.38 25.82 -2.15
N ILE A 29 8.68 26.97 -1.56
CA ILE A 29 10.03 27.40 -1.20
C ILE A 29 10.04 27.62 0.31
N ASP A 30 11.01 27.01 0.96
CA ASP A 30 11.19 27.02 2.39
C ASP A 30 12.63 27.41 2.75
N GLY A 31 12.83 28.69 3.09
CA GLY A 31 14.17 29.27 3.22
C GLY A 31 14.96 29.10 1.92
N ASP A 32 16.06 28.34 2.00
CA ASP A 32 16.93 28.02 0.86
C ASP A 32 16.55 26.70 0.17
N PHE A 33 15.45 26.05 0.56
CA PHE A 33 15.01 24.77 0.01
C PHE A 33 13.79 24.92 -0.90
N ASP A 34 13.92 24.53 -2.18
CA ASP A 34 12.80 24.48 -3.12
C ASP A 34 12.28 23.05 -3.29
N TYR A 35 11.05 22.81 -2.85
CA TYR A 35 10.39 21.51 -2.96
C TYR A 35 10.05 21.13 -4.40
N THR A 36 9.94 22.10 -5.31
CA THR A 36 9.58 21.86 -6.72
C THR A 36 10.67 21.06 -7.45
N PRO A 37 11.92 21.56 -7.60
CA PRO A 37 13.00 20.82 -8.23
C PRO A 37 13.38 19.57 -7.44
N PHE A 38 13.24 19.58 -6.11
CA PHE A 38 13.47 18.39 -5.29
C PHE A 38 12.50 17.25 -5.64
N TRP A 39 11.19 17.55 -5.67
CA TRP A 39 10.17 16.59 -6.05
C TRP A 39 10.38 16.08 -7.49
N HIS A 40 10.64 16.98 -8.43
CA HIS A 40 10.89 16.62 -9.82
C HIS A 40 12.11 15.73 -9.97
N SER A 41 13.18 16.00 -9.24
CA SER A 41 14.41 15.20 -9.26
C SER A 41 14.17 13.76 -8.79
N ILE A 42 13.38 13.57 -7.73
CA ILE A 42 13.01 12.23 -7.25
C ILE A 42 12.12 11.53 -8.29
N VAL A 43 11.10 12.21 -8.82
CA VAL A 43 10.21 11.61 -9.82
C VAL A 43 10.97 11.21 -11.08
N ASP A 44 11.88 12.05 -11.56
CA ASP A 44 12.69 11.80 -12.75
C ASP A 44 13.66 10.65 -12.54
N PHE A 45 14.25 10.50 -11.35
CA PHE A 45 15.06 9.33 -11.00
C PHE A 45 14.33 7.99 -11.28
N PHE A 46 13.05 7.91 -10.94
CA PHE A 46 12.26 6.70 -11.18
C PHE A 46 11.63 6.64 -12.58
N LYS A 47 11.29 7.77 -13.21
CA LYS A 47 10.57 7.79 -14.48
C LYS A 47 11.46 7.86 -15.72
N ARG A 48 12.67 8.40 -15.59
CA ARG A 48 13.63 8.61 -16.68
C ARG A 48 14.96 7.89 -16.43
N PRO A 49 14.96 6.57 -16.10
CA PRO A 49 16.20 5.85 -15.86
C PRO A 49 17.04 5.72 -17.15
N PRO A 50 18.36 5.97 -17.10
CA PRO A 50 19.22 5.82 -18.27
C PRO A 50 19.45 4.34 -18.60
N GLY A 51 18.96 3.91 -19.76
CA GLY A 51 19.19 2.57 -20.30
C GLY A 51 18.44 1.43 -19.59
N HIS A 52 18.49 0.25 -20.21
CA HIS A 52 17.69 -0.91 -19.79
C HIS A 52 18.09 -1.47 -18.42
N THR A 53 19.38 -1.47 -18.09
CA THR A 53 19.88 -2.02 -16.81
C THR A 53 19.38 -1.23 -15.62
N VAL A 54 19.41 0.11 -15.70
CA VAL A 54 18.92 0.98 -14.62
C VAL A 54 17.40 0.90 -14.52
N ARG A 55 16.69 0.82 -15.65
CA ARG A 55 15.23 0.63 -15.65
C ARG A 55 14.79 -0.59 -14.86
N ARG A 56 15.44 -1.75 -15.07
CA ARG A 56 15.15 -2.98 -14.30
C ARG A 56 15.42 -2.81 -12.80
N LYS A 57 16.47 -2.08 -12.41
CA LYS A 57 16.76 -1.79 -11.00
C LYS A 57 15.65 -0.94 -10.37
N VAL A 58 15.20 0.08 -11.09
CA VAL A 58 14.08 0.96 -10.69
C VAL A 58 12.77 0.19 -10.54
N GLU A 59 12.43 -0.66 -11.51
CA GLU A 59 11.25 -1.53 -11.45
C GLU A 59 11.29 -2.45 -10.22
N ARG A 60 12.46 -3.09 -9.96
CA ARG A 60 12.67 -3.95 -8.79
C ARG A 60 12.53 -3.17 -7.48
N LEU A 61 13.02 -1.94 -7.43
CA LEU A 61 12.92 -1.06 -6.26
C LEU A 61 11.47 -0.67 -5.96
N LEU A 62 10.70 -0.26 -6.98
CA LEU A 62 9.27 0.07 -6.81
C LEU A 62 8.44 -1.15 -6.40
N ALA A 63 8.76 -2.34 -6.93
CA ALA A 63 8.13 -3.59 -6.52
C ALA A 63 8.46 -3.94 -5.07
N TRP A 64 9.71 -3.71 -4.64
CA TRP A 64 10.12 -3.90 -3.25
C TRP A 64 9.36 -2.95 -2.30
N TRP A 65 9.29 -1.66 -2.63
CA TRP A 65 8.52 -0.69 -1.86
C TRP A 65 7.04 -1.04 -1.77
N THR A 66 6.44 -1.44 -2.88
CA THR A 66 5.04 -1.88 -2.92
C THR A 66 4.79 -3.03 -1.96
N ARG A 67 5.65 -4.06 -1.98
CA ARG A 67 5.56 -5.19 -1.04
C ARG A 67 5.78 -4.79 0.41
N LYS A 68 6.60 -3.77 0.69
CA LYS A 68 6.87 -3.32 2.07
C LYS A 68 5.74 -2.49 2.66
N ILE A 69 5.17 -1.57 1.88
CA ILE A 69 4.14 -0.64 2.36
C ILE A 69 2.76 -1.26 2.36
N PHE A 70 2.38 -1.93 1.27
CA PHE A 70 1.04 -2.52 1.14
C PHE A 70 1.01 -4.00 1.56
N GLY A 71 2.17 -4.55 1.93
CA GLY A 71 2.35 -5.99 2.02
C GLY A 71 2.28 -6.64 0.63
N THR A 72 2.72 -7.89 0.51
CA THR A 72 1.77 -8.82 -0.10
C THR A 72 0.59 -8.79 0.85
N SER A 73 -0.64 -8.58 0.40
CA SER A 73 -1.79 -8.96 1.22
C SER A 73 -1.53 -10.41 1.66
N ARG A 74 -0.99 -10.59 2.86
CA ARG A 74 -1.23 -11.73 3.71
C ARG A 74 -2.53 -11.35 4.46
N HIS A 75 -3.64 -11.03 3.81
CA HIS A 75 -4.49 -12.13 3.40
C HIS A 75 -3.66 -13.25 2.79
N VAL A 76 -3.10 -14.08 3.68
CA VAL A 76 -3.12 -15.51 3.41
C VAL A 76 -4.55 -15.66 2.89
N GLU A 77 -4.72 -15.96 1.60
CA GLU A 77 -5.97 -16.54 1.17
C GLU A 77 -6.13 -17.67 2.17
N LEU A 78 -6.92 -17.41 3.21
CA LEU A 78 -7.16 -18.38 4.27
C LEU A 78 -7.56 -19.57 3.44
N SER A 79 -6.82 -20.67 3.57
CA SER A 79 -7.18 -21.87 2.84
C SER A 79 -8.67 -22.10 3.09
N ASP A 80 -9.40 -22.65 2.13
CA ASP A 80 -10.84 -22.75 2.32
C ASP A 80 -11.20 -23.52 3.59
N GLY A 81 -10.28 -24.38 4.08
CA GLY A 81 -10.32 -24.96 5.43
C GLY A 81 -10.18 -23.95 6.58
N ALA A 82 -9.24 -23.00 6.52
CA ALA A 82 -9.12 -21.94 7.51
C ALA A 82 -10.34 -20.99 7.50
N LYS A 83 -10.93 -20.71 6.31
CA LYS A 83 -12.20 -19.97 6.23
C LYS A 83 -13.35 -20.79 6.82
N ALA A 84 -13.43 -22.08 6.53
CA ALA A 84 -14.46 -22.97 7.05
C ALA A 84 -14.43 -23.09 8.58
N ASN A 85 -13.24 -22.98 9.19
CA ASN A 85 -13.05 -23.09 10.63
C ASN A 85 -13.24 -21.76 11.40
N MET A 86 -13.58 -20.66 10.72
CA MET A 86 -13.88 -19.39 11.40
C MET A 86 -15.22 -19.48 12.15
N SER A 87 -15.26 -18.92 13.36
CA SER A 87 -16.46 -18.97 14.22
C SER A 87 -17.71 -18.42 13.54
N VAL A 88 -17.56 -17.42 12.68
CA VAL A 88 -18.67 -16.80 11.94
C VAL A 88 -19.31 -17.77 10.94
N ASN A 89 -18.51 -18.60 10.27
CA ASN A 89 -19.02 -19.61 9.33
C ASN A 89 -19.62 -20.81 10.06
N ALA A 90 -19.08 -21.18 11.23
CA ALA A 90 -19.72 -22.15 12.10
C ALA A 90 -21.10 -21.66 12.57
N LEU A 91 -21.21 -20.39 12.97
CA LEU A 91 -22.47 -19.76 13.39
C LEU A 91 -23.50 -19.70 12.25
N ALA A 92 -23.06 -19.40 11.03
CA ALA A 92 -23.93 -19.37 9.86
C ALA A 92 -24.50 -20.76 9.54
N ARG A 93 -23.69 -21.82 9.64
CA ARG A 93 -24.16 -23.21 9.47
C ARG A 93 -25.19 -23.60 10.53
N GLN A 94 -24.97 -23.20 11.77
CA GLN A 94 -25.91 -23.49 12.85
C GLN A 94 -27.27 -22.82 12.62
N ARG A 95 -27.28 -21.59 12.07
CA ARG A 95 -28.54 -20.89 11.74
C ARG A 95 -29.30 -21.58 10.62
N VAL A 96 -28.61 -21.98 9.56
CA VAL A 96 -29.23 -22.75 8.45
C VAL A 96 -29.82 -24.06 8.95
N GLN A 97 -29.09 -24.80 9.78
CA GLN A 97 -29.60 -26.06 10.36
C GLN A 97 -30.84 -25.87 11.24
N LEU A 98 -30.93 -24.76 11.98
CA LEU A 98 -32.11 -24.46 12.80
C LEU A 98 -33.32 -24.06 11.94
N ASP A 99 -33.09 -23.28 10.88
CA ASP A 99 -34.17 -22.90 9.94
C ASP A 99 -34.67 -24.12 9.16
N ASP A 100 -33.79 -24.99 8.67
CA ASP A 100 -34.17 -26.22 7.95
C ASP A 100 -34.92 -27.20 8.87
N ALA A 101 -34.47 -27.36 10.13
CA ALA A 101 -35.16 -28.21 11.10
C ALA A 101 -36.54 -27.66 11.48
N ALA A 102 -36.71 -26.34 11.51
CA ALA A 102 -38.01 -25.71 11.71
C ALA A 102 -38.96 -25.93 10.52
N PHE A 103 -38.42 -26.02 9.30
CA PHE A 103 -39.20 -26.26 8.08
C PHE A 103 -39.63 -27.73 7.91
N ASP A 104 -38.80 -28.70 8.32
CA ASP A 104 -39.10 -30.13 8.26
C ASP A 104 -40.06 -30.62 9.38
N SER A 105 -40.48 -29.72 10.28
CA SER A 105 -41.35 -30.02 11.44
C SER A 105 -42.85 -29.72 11.21
N ASP A 106 -43.22 -29.12 10.07
CA ASP A 106 -44.59 -28.84 9.62
C ASP A 106 -45.08 -29.88 8.59
#